data_AF-A0A8C0KWR0-F1
#
_entry.id   AF-A0A8C0KWR0-F1
#
_cell.length_a   1.000
_cell.length_b   1.000
_cell.length_c   1.000
_cell.angle_alpha   90.00
_cell.angle_beta   90.00
_cell.angle_gamma   90.00
#
_symmetry.space_group_name_H-M   'P 1'
#
loop_
_entity.id
_entity.type
_entity.pdbx_description
1 polymer ?
#
loop_
_entity_poly.entity_id
_entity_poly.type
_entity_poly.pdbx_seq_one_letter_code
_entity_poly.pdbx_strand_id
1 'polypeptide(L)'
;MLNYQGLDRVKIIASDNLWEPISASMLLDSELLKVIDVIGAHYPGTHTVKDAKLTKKKLWSSEDFSTLNSDVGAGCLGRILNQNYVNGYMTATIAWNLVASYYEQLPYGRCGLMTAQEPWSGHYVVESPIWVSAHTTQFTQPGWYYLKTVGHLEKGGSYVALTDGLGNLTIIVETMSHKQSACIRPFLPYFNVSRQFATFVLKGSFSEIPELQVWYTKLGKPSERYLFKQLDSLWLLDSSSTFTLELQEDEIFTLTTLTVGSKGSYPLPPKSEPFPQIYEDDFDVDYPFFSEAPNFADQTGVFEYFTNIEDPGEHRFTLRQVLNQRPITWAADAYNTISIIGDYKWSNLTVRCDVYIETPEKGGVFIAGRVNKGGILIRSARGIFFWIFANGTYRVTGDLAGWVIYALGRVDVTAKKWYTLTLIIKVAGRRKKIPCSQHCTWVLK
;
A
#
# COMPACT_ATOMS: atom_id res chain seq x y z
N MET A 1 23.48 -19.77 6.47
CA MET A 1 24.03 -18.40 6.38
C MET A 1 23.68 -17.58 7.62
N LEU A 2 22.40 -17.37 7.95
CA LEU A 2 22.00 -16.57 9.13
C LEU A 2 22.72 -16.96 10.43
N ASN A 3 22.67 -18.24 10.81
CA ASN A 3 23.33 -18.73 12.03
C ASN A 3 24.85 -18.52 12.01
N TYR A 4 25.50 -18.73 10.86
CA TYR A 4 26.94 -18.49 10.71
C TYR A 4 27.31 -17.01 10.94
N GLN A 5 26.38 -16.09 10.64
CA GLN A 5 26.54 -14.66 10.89
C GLN A 5 26.05 -14.24 12.30
N GLY A 6 25.77 -15.20 13.19
CA GLY A 6 25.29 -14.92 14.56
C GLY A 6 23.85 -14.35 14.61
N LEU A 7 23.04 -14.61 13.59
CA LEU A 7 21.65 -14.13 13.48
C LEU A 7 20.62 -15.21 13.85
N ASP A 8 20.94 -16.11 14.78
CA ASP A 8 20.08 -17.25 15.15
C ASP A 8 18.68 -16.84 15.67
N ARG A 9 18.55 -15.59 16.14
CA ARG A 9 17.27 -15.02 16.58
C ARG A 9 16.31 -14.71 15.42
N VAL A 10 16.82 -14.56 14.20
CA VAL A 10 16.03 -14.23 13.01
C VAL A 10 15.24 -15.46 12.59
N LYS A 11 13.94 -15.28 12.39
CA LYS A 11 13.00 -16.34 12.02
C LYS A 11 12.69 -16.30 10.54
N ILE A 12 12.40 -17.47 9.95
CA ILE A 12 12.10 -17.61 8.53
C ILE A 12 10.59 -17.83 8.35
N ILE A 13 9.96 -16.94 7.60
CA ILE A 13 8.63 -17.13 7.03
C ILE A 13 8.77 -17.62 5.59
N ALA A 14 7.92 -18.55 5.17
CA ALA A 14 7.86 -19.02 3.80
C ALA A 14 6.41 -19.35 3.38
N SER A 15 6.04 -19.25 2.11
CA SER A 15 6.81 -18.76 0.97
C SER A 15 6.30 -17.42 0.43
N ASP A 16 5.47 -16.71 1.20
CA ASP A 16 4.81 -15.46 0.78
C ASP A 16 4.10 -15.63 -0.58
N ASN A 17 3.30 -16.69 -0.67
CA ASN A 17 2.55 -17.06 -1.86
C ASN A 17 1.29 -17.85 -1.44
N LEU A 18 0.90 -18.89 -2.16
CA LEU A 18 -0.17 -19.79 -1.74
C LEU A 18 0.28 -20.75 -0.62
N TRP A 19 -0.69 -21.42 0.02
CA TRP A 19 -0.42 -22.45 1.03
C TRP A 19 0.42 -23.62 0.51
N GLU A 20 0.27 -23.95 -0.77
CA GLU A 20 1.05 -24.97 -1.45
C GLU A 20 1.99 -24.33 -2.48
N PRO A 21 3.17 -24.92 -2.73
CA PRO A 21 3.60 -26.25 -2.29
C PRO A 21 4.32 -26.30 -0.92
N ILE A 22 4.46 -25.16 -0.22
CA ILE A 22 5.32 -25.08 0.96
C ILE A 22 4.84 -25.96 2.12
N SER A 23 3.52 -26.07 2.30
CA SER A 23 2.93 -26.88 3.38
C SER A 23 3.22 -28.37 3.18
N ALA A 24 2.93 -28.91 1.99
CA ALA A 24 3.23 -30.31 1.68
C ALA A 24 4.73 -30.59 1.70
N SER A 25 5.56 -29.66 1.19
CA SER A 25 7.02 -29.83 1.16
C SER A 25 7.61 -30.02 2.56
N MET A 26 7.16 -29.26 3.55
CA MET A 26 7.62 -29.40 4.93
C MET A 26 7.16 -30.71 5.59
N LEU A 27 6.05 -31.31 5.17
CA LEU A 27 5.64 -32.62 5.68
C LEU A 27 6.52 -33.76 5.14
N LEU A 28 7.13 -33.55 3.98
CA LEU A 28 7.99 -34.53 3.31
C LEU A 28 9.48 -34.35 3.62
N ASP A 29 9.88 -33.17 4.14
CA ASP A 29 11.27 -32.83 4.44
C ASP A 29 11.40 -32.27 5.87
N SER A 30 11.99 -33.07 6.77
CA SER A 30 12.19 -32.69 8.16
C SER A 30 13.20 -31.57 8.36
N GLU A 31 14.20 -31.44 7.48
CA GLU A 31 15.19 -30.37 7.56
C GLU A 31 14.55 -29.05 7.13
N LEU A 32 13.73 -29.06 6.08
CA LEU A 32 12.93 -27.90 5.68
C LEU A 32 11.94 -27.48 6.78
N LEU A 33 11.22 -28.43 7.37
CA LEU A 33 10.32 -28.18 8.49
C LEU A 33 11.04 -27.55 9.68
N LYS A 34 12.29 -27.94 9.94
CA LYS A 34 13.08 -27.44 11.07
C LYS A 34 13.47 -25.96 10.89
N VAL A 35 13.78 -25.53 9.66
CA VAL A 35 14.30 -24.18 9.40
C VAL A 35 13.20 -23.14 9.17
N ILE A 36 11.98 -23.53 8.80
CA ILE A 36 10.84 -22.61 8.63
C ILE A 36 10.11 -22.43 9.96
N ASP A 37 9.92 -21.19 10.41
CA ASP A 37 9.20 -20.90 11.65
C ASP A 37 7.71 -20.60 11.43
N VAL A 38 7.36 -20.01 10.28
CA VAL A 38 6.00 -19.52 9.94
C VAL A 38 5.65 -19.86 8.48
N ILE A 39 4.40 -20.28 8.24
CA ILE A 39 3.82 -20.32 6.89
C ILE A 39 3.11 -18.99 6.62
N GLY A 40 3.63 -18.21 5.68
CA GLY A 40 3.02 -16.98 5.18
C GLY A 40 2.30 -17.23 3.87
N ALA A 41 0.98 -17.03 3.87
CA ALA A 41 0.15 -17.13 2.67
C ALA A 41 -0.49 -15.78 2.33
N HIS A 42 -0.70 -15.52 1.03
CA HIS A 42 -1.28 -14.29 0.50
C HIS A 42 -2.74 -14.48 0.13
N TYR A 43 -3.58 -13.50 0.48
CA TYR A 43 -5.01 -13.44 0.15
C TYR A 43 -5.77 -14.78 0.36
N PRO A 44 -5.66 -15.42 1.54
CA PRO A 44 -6.13 -16.79 1.78
C PRO A 44 -7.66 -16.93 1.81
N GLY A 45 -8.41 -15.83 1.73
CA GLY A 45 -9.87 -15.85 1.82
C GLY A 45 -10.36 -16.42 3.15
N THR A 46 -9.66 -16.13 4.24
CA THR A 46 -9.90 -16.64 5.60
C THR A 46 -9.62 -18.13 5.85
N HIS A 47 -9.28 -18.91 4.83
CA HIS A 47 -9.11 -20.35 4.96
C HIS A 47 -7.65 -20.80 4.86
N THR A 48 -7.33 -21.90 5.52
CA THR A 48 -6.06 -22.62 5.37
C THR A 48 -6.29 -24.02 4.83
N VAL A 49 -5.21 -24.75 4.52
CA VAL A 49 -5.26 -26.13 3.98
C VAL A 49 -4.89 -27.16 5.04
N LYS A 50 -5.21 -28.44 4.77
CA LYS A 50 -4.95 -29.55 5.70
C LYS A 50 -3.47 -29.68 6.04
N ASP A 51 -2.60 -29.61 5.04
CA ASP A 51 -1.17 -29.85 5.22
C ASP A 51 -0.53 -28.74 6.07
N ALA A 52 -0.94 -27.48 5.86
CA ALA A 52 -0.54 -26.35 6.71
C ALA A 52 -0.85 -26.61 8.19
N LYS A 53 -2.05 -27.12 8.51
CA LYS A 53 -2.42 -27.48 9.89
C LYS A 53 -1.56 -28.62 10.45
N LEU A 54 -1.24 -29.63 9.63
CA LEU A 54 -0.44 -30.79 10.05
C LEU A 54 1.00 -30.40 10.39
N THR A 55 1.55 -29.34 9.79
CA THR A 55 2.91 -28.85 10.10
C THR A 55 3.03 -28.32 11.52
N LYS A 56 1.91 -27.91 12.15
CA LYS A 56 1.84 -27.23 13.46
C LYS A 56 2.66 -25.93 13.53
N LYS A 57 3.04 -25.36 12.38
CA LYS A 57 3.67 -24.05 12.31
C LYS A 57 2.66 -22.94 12.58
N LYS A 58 3.15 -21.75 12.92
CA LYS A 58 2.30 -20.55 12.90
C LYS A 58 1.87 -20.30 11.46
N LEU A 59 0.60 -19.98 11.28
CA LEU A 59 0.01 -19.65 9.98
C LEU A 59 -0.33 -18.17 10.00
N TRP A 60 0.13 -17.41 9.01
CA TRP A 60 -0.16 -15.98 8.87
C TRP A 60 -0.76 -15.70 7.49
N SER A 61 -1.74 -14.80 7.46
CA SER A 61 -2.04 -14.06 6.22
C SER A 61 -0.98 -12.98 6.10
N SER A 62 0.14 -13.30 5.44
CA SER A 62 1.32 -12.42 5.39
C SER A 62 1.18 -11.28 4.41
N GLU A 63 0.17 -11.33 3.54
CA GLU A 63 -0.30 -10.22 2.71
C GLU A 63 -1.82 -10.35 2.48
N ASP A 64 -2.58 -9.32 2.87
CA ASP A 64 -4.04 -9.28 2.72
C ASP A 64 -4.53 -7.83 2.49
N PHE A 65 -5.85 -7.61 2.53
CA PHE A 65 -6.50 -6.31 2.34
C PHE A 65 -6.44 -5.80 0.89
N SER A 66 -5.41 -5.05 0.48
CA SER A 66 -5.20 -4.50 -0.89
C SER A 66 -6.42 -3.84 -1.53
N THR A 67 -7.35 -3.35 -0.71
CA THR A 67 -8.66 -2.85 -1.14
C THR A 67 -8.72 -1.35 -0.88
N LEU A 68 -9.43 -0.61 -1.74
CA LEU A 68 -9.63 0.83 -1.57
C LEU A 68 -10.11 1.14 -0.15
N ASN A 69 -9.44 2.07 0.51
CA ASN A 69 -9.61 2.40 1.93
C ASN A 69 -10.89 3.16 2.31
N SER A 70 -11.93 2.98 1.51
CA SER A 70 -13.31 3.34 1.81
C SER A 70 -13.91 2.50 2.95
N ASP A 71 -15.15 2.77 3.33
CA ASP A 71 -15.88 1.94 4.28
C ASP A 71 -16.07 0.49 3.81
N VAL A 72 -16.05 0.21 2.50
CA VAL A 72 -16.06 -1.18 1.98
C VAL A 72 -14.73 -1.88 2.28
N GLY A 73 -13.61 -1.17 2.09
CA GLY A 73 -12.29 -1.68 2.46
C GLY A 73 -12.18 -1.88 3.97
N ALA A 74 -12.68 -0.94 4.77
CA ALA A 74 -12.73 -1.07 6.22
C ALA A 74 -13.56 -2.28 6.66
N GLY A 75 -14.70 -2.55 6.02
CA GLY A 75 -15.49 -3.74 6.30
C GLY A 75 -14.80 -5.02 5.87
N CYS A 76 -14.10 -5.02 4.73
CA CYS A 76 -13.22 -6.12 4.33
C CYS A 76 -12.20 -6.43 5.43
N LEU A 77 -11.47 -5.41 5.91
CA LEU A 77 -10.46 -5.56 6.96
C LEU A 77 -11.07 -6.05 8.28
N GLY A 78 -12.20 -5.47 8.71
CA GLY A 78 -12.86 -5.83 9.97
C GLY A 78 -13.31 -7.29 9.98
N ARG A 79 -13.82 -7.78 8.85
CA ARG A 79 -14.21 -9.18 8.68
C ARG A 79 -13.00 -10.12 8.73
N ILE A 80 -11.97 -9.85 7.92
CA ILE A 80 -10.83 -10.78 7.81
C ILE A 80 -9.95 -10.81 9.07
N LEU A 81 -9.87 -9.72 9.84
CA LEU A 81 -9.11 -9.70 11.10
C LEU A 81 -9.64 -10.74 12.11
N ASN A 82 -10.97 -10.90 12.21
CA ASN A 82 -11.56 -11.96 13.01
C ASN A 82 -11.48 -13.31 12.30
N GLN A 83 -11.98 -13.36 11.06
CA GLN A 83 -12.27 -14.64 10.40
C GLN A 83 -11.02 -15.38 9.93
N ASN A 84 -9.88 -14.71 9.72
CA ASN A 84 -8.62 -15.39 9.42
C ASN A 84 -8.22 -16.37 10.55
N TYR A 85 -8.44 -16.01 11.82
CA TYR A 85 -8.24 -16.93 12.93
C TYR A 85 -9.36 -17.97 13.03
N VAL A 86 -10.63 -17.54 13.00
CA VAL A 86 -11.80 -18.43 13.18
C VAL A 86 -11.84 -19.55 12.13
N ASN A 87 -11.59 -19.22 10.86
CA ASN A 87 -11.73 -20.15 9.74
C ASN A 87 -10.40 -20.84 9.38
N GLY A 88 -9.28 -20.15 9.58
CA GLY A 88 -7.98 -20.51 9.02
C GLY A 88 -6.88 -20.76 10.05
N TYR A 89 -7.15 -20.60 11.35
CA TYR A 89 -6.14 -20.66 12.42
C TYR A 89 -4.98 -19.67 12.23
N MET A 90 -5.19 -18.61 11.44
CA MET A 90 -4.15 -17.63 11.17
C MET A 90 -4.01 -16.69 12.36
N THR A 91 -2.79 -16.58 12.88
CA THR A 91 -2.49 -15.83 14.12
C THR A 91 -1.89 -14.45 13.88
N ALA A 92 -1.76 -14.06 12.61
CA ALA A 92 -1.48 -12.69 12.18
C ALA A 92 -2.09 -12.46 10.79
N THR A 93 -2.48 -11.21 10.54
CA THR A 93 -2.94 -10.70 9.24
C THR A 93 -2.19 -9.40 8.97
N ILE A 94 -1.51 -9.30 7.83
CA ILE A 94 -0.69 -8.14 7.47
C ILE A 94 -1.30 -7.49 6.23
N ALA A 95 -1.74 -6.23 6.37
CA ALA A 95 -2.39 -5.51 5.28
C ALA A 95 -1.37 -4.94 4.30
N TRP A 96 -1.53 -5.25 3.02
CA TRP A 96 -0.92 -4.45 1.95
C TRP A 96 -1.89 -3.32 1.58
N ASN A 97 -1.53 -2.05 1.69
CA ASN A 97 -0.29 -1.49 2.23
C ASN A 97 -0.53 -0.61 3.47
N LEU A 98 0.57 -0.18 4.11
CA LEU A 98 0.52 0.59 5.34
C LEU A 98 -0.22 1.93 5.15
N VAL A 99 0.21 2.73 4.18
CA VAL A 99 -0.31 4.06 3.88
C VAL A 99 -0.21 4.32 2.38
N ALA A 100 -1.27 4.88 1.81
CA ALA A 100 -1.28 5.28 0.41
C ALA A 100 -0.55 6.62 0.26
N SER A 101 0.77 6.54 0.09
CA SER A 101 1.69 7.67 -0.17
C SER A 101 2.37 7.53 -1.53
N TYR A 102 1.55 7.25 -2.54
CA TYR A 102 1.93 7.14 -3.95
C TYR A 102 0.81 7.75 -4.79
N TYR A 103 1.13 8.20 -6.01
CA TYR A 103 0.14 8.80 -6.90
C TYR A 103 -1.07 7.89 -7.09
N GLU A 104 -2.28 8.40 -6.85
CA GLU A 104 -3.51 7.61 -6.85
C GLU A 104 -3.80 6.91 -8.18
N GLN A 105 -3.30 7.43 -9.30
CA GLN A 105 -3.49 6.84 -10.62
C GLN A 105 -2.51 5.69 -10.93
N LEU A 106 -1.55 5.42 -10.04
CA LEU A 106 -0.78 4.18 -10.09
C LEU A 106 -1.66 2.98 -9.70
N PRO A 107 -1.27 1.75 -10.09
CA PRO A 107 -2.02 0.56 -9.74
C PRO A 107 -2.33 0.47 -8.24
N TYR A 108 -3.59 0.15 -7.92
CA TYR A 108 -4.10 0.07 -6.54
C TYR A 108 -4.03 1.40 -5.77
N GLY A 109 -4.34 2.51 -6.43
CA GLY A 109 -4.54 3.82 -5.80
C GLY A 109 -5.38 3.74 -4.53
N ARG A 110 -4.88 4.36 -3.45
CA ARG A 110 -5.58 4.42 -2.14
C ARG A 110 -5.92 3.07 -1.50
N CYS A 111 -5.15 2.01 -1.77
CA CYS A 111 -5.27 0.72 -1.10
C CYS A 111 -4.41 0.59 0.18
N GLY A 112 -4.24 1.67 0.94
CA GLY A 112 -3.50 1.69 2.22
C GLY A 112 -4.43 1.90 3.41
N LEU A 113 -3.99 1.62 4.65
CA LEU A 113 -4.88 1.79 5.83
C LEU A 113 -5.35 3.25 6.02
N MET A 114 -4.55 4.22 5.57
CA MET A 114 -4.89 5.64 5.47
C MET A 114 -4.31 6.25 4.18
N THR A 115 -4.63 7.52 3.89
CA THR A 115 -4.17 8.22 2.68
C THR A 115 -3.28 9.41 3.05
N ALA A 116 -2.08 9.52 2.47
CA ALA A 116 -1.16 10.64 2.65
C ALA A 116 -0.33 10.85 1.37
N GLN A 117 -1.03 11.21 0.29
CA GLN A 117 -0.50 11.25 -1.08
C GLN A 117 -0.20 12.67 -1.59
N GLU A 118 -0.25 13.69 -0.72
CA GLU A 118 -0.06 15.09 -1.08
C GLU A 118 0.98 15.78 -0.18
N PRO A 119 2.27 15.39 -0.27
CA PRO A 119 3.32 16.02 0.54
C PRO A 119 3.44 17.54 0.30
N TRP A 120 3.09 18.03 -0.89
CA TRP A 120 3.11 19.46 -1.24
C TRP A 120 2.03 20.29 -0.53
N SER A 121 0.90 19.70 -0.15
CA SER A 121 -0.18 20.39 0.57
C SER A 121 -0.14 20.11 2.08
N GLY A 122 0.46 18.98 2.49
CA GLY A 122 0.39 18.44 3.84
C GLY A 122 -0.94 17.75 4.15
N HIS A 123 -1.83 17.60 3.17
CA HIS A 123 -3.11 16.93 3.34
C HIS A 123 -2.94 15.41 3.53
N TYR A 124 -3.69 14.86 4.48
CA TYR A 124 -3.86 13.43 4.67
C TYR A 124 -5.27 13.13 5.16
N VAL A 125 -5.68 11.87 5.04
CA VAL A 125 -6.98 11.38 5.49
C VAL A 125 -6.77 10.17 6.38
N VAL A 126 -7.23 10.27 7.63
CA VAL A 126 -7.31 9.14 8.56
C VAL A 126 -8.57 8.34 8.20
N GLU A 127 -8.39 7.32 7.37
CA GLU A 127 -9.49 6.53 6.81
C GLU A 127 -10.04 5.50 7.82
N SER A 128 -11.24 4.98 7.53
CA SER A 128 -11.93 4.00 8.38
C SER A 128 -11.10 2.76 8.74
N PRO A 129 -10.23 2.18 7.88
CA PRO A 129 -9.39 1.05 8.25
C PRO A 129 -8.45 1.27 9.44
N ILE A 130 -8.04 2.52 9.74
CA ILE A 130 -7.27 2.85 10.95
C ILE A 130 -8.06 2.48 12.22
N TRP A 131 -9.33 2.87 12.24
CA TRP A 131 -10.20 2.66 13.40
C TRP A 131 -10.65 1.20 13.51
N VAL A 132 -10.85 0.52 12.39
CA VAL A 132 -11.05 -0.94 12.36
C VAL A 132 -9.83 -1.67 12.93
N SER A 133 -8.62 -1.24 12.58
CA SER A 133 -7.40 -1.83 13.14
C SER A 133 -7.31 -1.62 14.66
N ALA A 134 -7.67 -0.43 15.15
CA ALA A 134 -7.64 -0.08 16.57
C ALA A 134 -8.52 -0.98 17.45
N HIS A 135 -9.64 -1.51 16.93
CA HIS A 135 -10.49 -2.47 17.62
C HIS A 135 -9.76 -3.76 18.03
N THR A 136 -8.67 -4.11 17.34
CA THR A 136 -7.81 -5.25 17.70
C THR A 136 -6.52 -4.77 18.36
N THR A 137 -5.80 -3.83 17.74
CA THR A 137 -4.40 -3.52 18.10
C THR A 137 -4.23 -2.75 19.40
N GLN A 138 -5.23 -1.97 19.84
CA GLN A 138 -5.15 -1.30 21.14
C GLN A 138 -5.40 -2.24 22.32
N PHE A 139 -6.03 -3.40 22.07
CA PHE A 139 -6.56 -4.27 23.11
C PHE A 139 -6.00 -5.69 23.08
N THR A 140 -4.97 -5.92 22.26
CA THR A 140 -4.24 -7.18 22.14
C THR A 140 -2.76 -6.89 21.89
N GLN A 141 -1.89 -7.84 22.22
CA GLN A 141 -0.46 -7.76 21.94
C GLN A 141 0.08 -9.13 21.47
N PRO A 142 1.15 -9.17 20.67
CA PRO A 142 1.86 -10.41 20.39
C PRO A 142 2.25 -11.12 21.71
N GLY A 143 1.86 -12.38 21.85
CA GLY A 143 2.01 -13.15 23.09
C GLY A 143 0.70 -13.46 23.80
N TRP A 144 -0.38 -12.74 23.50
CA TRP A 144 -1.73 -13.10 23.94
C TRP A 144 -2.21 -14.38 23.27
N TYR A 145 -3.17 -15.05 23.91
CA TYR A 145 -3.76 -16.29 23.42
C TYR A 145 -5.22 -16.07 23.07
N TYR A 146 -5.63 -16.55 21.91
CA TYR A 146 -7.03 -16.73 21.60
C TYR A 146 -7.65 -17.80 22.50
N LEU A 147 -8.88 -17.58 22.93
CA LEU A 147 -9.69 -18.61 23.58
C LEU A 147 -10.10 -19.68 22.56
N LYS A 148 -10.43 -20.87 23.05
CA LYS A 148 -11.02 -21.94 22.21
C LYS A 148 -12.45 -21.59 21.78
N THR A 149 -13.13 -20.72 22.52
CA THR A 149 -14.53 -20.31 22.32
C THR A 149 -14.58 -19.06 21.44
N VAL A 150 -14.27 -19.24 20.16
CA VAL A 150 -14.42 -18.22 19.11
C VAL A 150 -15.29 -18.81 18.00
N GLY A 151 -15.92 -17.97 17.18
CA GLY A 151 -16.80 -18.52 16.13
C GLY A 151 -17.61 -17.50 15.36
N HIS A 152 -18.55 -18.03 14.59
CA HIS A 152 -19.55 -17.25 13.86
C HIS A 152 -20.78 -16.98 14.72
N LEU A 153 -21.44 -15.86 14.46
CA LEU A 153 -22.74 -15.51 15.04
C LEU A 153 -23.86 -16.19 14.25
N GLU A 154 -25.00 -16.43 14.90
CA GLU A 154 -26.13 -17.19 14.33
C GLU A 154 -26.70 -16.55 13.05
N LYS A 155 -26.84 -15.22 13.04
CA LYS A 155 -27.39 -14.48 11.88
C LYS A 155 -26.34 -13.71 11.10
N GLY A 156 -25.11 -14.22 11.06
CA GLY A 156 -23.99 -13.66 10.32
C GLY A 156 -23.10 -12.73 11.15
N GLY A 157 -21.82 -12.64 10.76
CA GLY A 157 -20.77 -12.02 11.57
C GLY A 157 -19.99 -13.03 12.41
N SER A 158 -18.98 -12.57 13.15
CA SER A 158 -18.10 -13.41 13.95
C SER A 158 -17.64 -12.73 15.22
N TYR A 159 -17.12 -13.52 16.16
CA TYR A 159 -16.48 -13.02 17.37
C TYR A 159 -15.21 -13.80 17.68
N VAL A 160 -14.23 -13.08 18.20
CA VAL A 160 -13.01 -13.65 18.78
C VAL A 160 -12.83 -13.14 20.21
N ALA A 161 -12.14 -13.92 21.03
CA ALA A 161 -11.80 -13.55 22.40
C ALA A 161 -10.34 -13.93 22.69
N LEU A 162 -9.62 -13.04 23.36
CA LEU A 162 -8.20 -13.20 23.69
C LEU A 162 -7.93 -12.84 25.15
N THR A 163 -6.89 -13.45 25.72
CA THR A 163 -6.39 -13.17 27.07
C THR A 163 -4.87 -13.11 27.09
N ASP A 164 -4.31 -12.31 28.00
CA ASP A 164 -2.88 -12.27 28.32
C ASP A 164 -2.46 -13.33 29.33
N GLY A 165 -3.41 -14.04 29.96
CA GLY A 165 -3.14 -14.96 31.05
C GLY A 165 -2.89 -14.28 32.41
N LEU A 166 -3.08 -12.97 32.51
CA LEU A 166 -2.97 -12.17 33.73
C LEU A 166 -4.33 -11.65 34.22
N GLY A 167 -5.41 -12.17 33.66
CA GLY A 167 -6.79 -11.80 34.01
C GLY A 167 -7.46 -10.85 33.03
N ASN A 168 -6.73 -10.30 32.04
CA ASN A 168 -7.36 -9.45 31.04
C ASN A 168 -8.09 -10.28 29.98
N LEU A 169 -9.19 -9.71 29.50
CA LEU A 169 -10.03 -10.28 28.45
C LEU A 169 -10.33 -9.20 27.43
N THR A 170 -10.22 -9.55 26.14
CA THR A 170 -10.68 -8.73 25.02
C THR A 170 -11.56 -9.59 24.11
N ILE A 171 -12.79 -9.15 23.86
CA ILE A 171 -13.75 -9.76 22.93
C ILE A 171 -13.95 -8.78 21.78
N ILE A 172 -13.81 -9.26 20.54
CA ILE A 172 -13.97 -8.44 19.32
C ILE A 172 -15.07 -9.09 18.48
N VAL A 173 -16.14 -8.35 18.23
CA VAL A 173 -17.31 -8.79 17.48
C VAL A 173 -17.42 -7.97 16.20
N GLU A 174 -17.69 -8.62 15.07
CA GLU A 174 -17.95 -7.97 13.79
C GLU A 174 -19.21 -8.55 13.12
N THR A 175 -19.98 -7.70 12.45
CA THR A 175 -21.20 -8.07 11.70
C THR A 175 -21.19 -7.52 10.29
N MET A 176 -20.04 -7.61 9.62
CA MET A 176 -19.84 -7.01 8.30
C MET A 176 -20.74 -7.68 7.25
N SER A 177 -21.59 -6.89 6.59
CA SER A 177 -22.44 -7.36 5.49
C SER A 177 -21.62 -7.73 4.26
N HIS A 178 -22.13 -8.63 3.41
CA HIS A 178 -21.46 -9.01 2.16
C HIS A 178 -21.16 -7.80 1.27
N LYS A 179 -22.14 -6.91 1.12
CA LYS A 179 -22.06 -5.73 0.26
C LYS A 179 -20.98 -4.74 0.72
N GLN A 180 -20.81 -4.59 2.04
CA GLN A 180 -19.92 -3.59 2.63
C GLN A 180 -18.57 -4.19 3.07
N SER A 181 -18.24 -5.43 2.67
CA SER A 181 -16.99 -6.10 3.10
C SER A 181 -16.29 -6.93 2.04
N ALA A 182 -16.60 -6.67 0.77
CA ALA A 182 -15.92 -7.29 -0.35
C ALA A 182 -14.47 -6.79 -0.46
N CYS A 183 -13.52 -7.70 -0.25
CA CYS A 183 -12.11 -7.46 -0.58
C CYS A 183 -11.89 -7.62 -2.09
N ILE A 184 -10.78 -7.09 -2.62
CA ILE A 184 -10.43 -7.31 -4.03
C ILE A 184 -10.10 -8.78 -4.35
N ARG A 185 -9.67 -9.56 -3.34
CA ARG A 185 -9.23 -10.95 -3.46
C ARG A 185 -9.55 -11.73 -2.17
N PRO A 186 -10.01 -12.99 -2.27
CA PRO A 186 -10.63 -13.62 -3.44
C PRO A 186 -12.06 -13.10 -3.66
N PHE A 187 -12.77 -13.67 -4.64
CA PHE A 187 -14.23 -13.49 -4.74
C PHE A 187 -14.91 -13.99 -3.46
N LEU A 188 -15.80 -13.17 -2.91
CA LEU A 188 -16.56 -13.49 -1.70
C LEU A 188 -17.98 -13.94 -2.10
N PRO A 189 -18.34 -15.22 -1.92
CA PRO A 189 -19.71 -15.68 -2.13
C PRO A 189 -20.69 -14.90 -1.25
N TYR A 190 -21.92 -14.74 -1.73
CA TYR A 190 -22.97 -14.06 -0.95
C TYR A 190 -23.22 -14.77 0.38
N PHE A 191 -23.36 -13.99 1.45
CA PHE A 191 -23.85 -14.43 2.74
C PHE A 191 -24.78 -13.36 3.30
N ASN A 192 -25.70 -13.76 4.18
CA ASN A 192 -26.66 -12.85 4.79
C ASN A 192 -26.19 -12.44 6.18
N VAL A 193 -26.40 -11.17 6.53
CA VAL A 193 -26.27 -10.66 7.90
C VAL A 193 -27.58 -9.98 8.24
N SER A 194 -28.10 -10.18 9.45
CA SER A 194 -29.33 -9.53 9.88
C SER A 194 -29.31 -9.26 11.38
N ARG A 195 -30.19 -8.34 11.82
CA ARG A 195 -30.33 -7.96 13.23
C ARG A 195 -30.47 -9.20 14.14
N GLN A 196 -29.68 -9.24 15.20
CA GLN A 196 -29.67 -10.33 16.17
C GLN A 196 -29.33 -9.84 17.58
N PHE A 197 -29.64 -10.68 18.57
CA PHE A 197 -29.21 -10.49 19.94
C PHE A 197 -28.20 -11.60 20.26
N ALA A 198 -26.99 -11.22 20.67
CA ALA A 198 -25.94 -12.15 21.03
C ALA A 198 -25.71 -12.10 22.55
N THR A 199 -25.99 -13.21 23.23
CA THR A 199 -25.77 -13.34 24.67
C THR A 199 -24.45 -14.06 24.94
N PHE A 200 -23.57 -13.39 25.67
CA PHE A 200 -22.27 -13.91 26.10
C PHE A 200 -22.31 -14.25 27.58
N VAL A 201 -21.80 -15.43 27.93
CA VAL A 201 -21.71 -15.90 29.32
C VAL A 201 -20.24 -16.13 29.65
N LEU A 202 -19.69 -15.32 30.54
CA LEU A 202 -18.31 -15.46 30.98
C LEU A 202 -18.23 -16.61 31.99
N LYS A 203 -17.36 -17.59 31.72
CA LYS A 203 -17.17 -18.78 32.56
C LYS A 203 -15.71 -18.91 33.00
N GLY A 204 -15.48 -19.76 34.00
CA GLY A 204 -14.14 -20.00 34.54
C GLY A 204 -13.58 -18.75 35.20
N SER A 205 -12.30 -18.45 35.03
CA SER A 205 -11.66 -17.26 35.61
C SER A 205 -12.27 -15.93 35.15
N PHE A 206 -13.00 -15.92 34.02
CA PHE A 206 -13.62 -14.70 33.50
C PHE A 206 -14.97 -14.37 34.15
N SER A 207 -15.57 -15.28 34.94
CA SER A 207 -16.83 -14.97 35.64
C SER A 207 -16.67 -13.91 36.73
N GLU A 208 -15.44 -13.66 37.18
CA GLU A 208 -15.12 -12.67 38.21
C GLU A 208 -14.93 -11.25 37.64
N ILE A 209 -14.98 -11.07 36.31
CA ILE A 209 -14.84 -9.75 35.68
C ILE A 209 -16.06 -8.89 36.01
N PRO A 210 -15.91 -7.75 36.71
CA PRO A 210 -17.04 -6.93 37.12
C PRO A 210 -17.45 -5.89 36.06
N GLU A 211 -16.54 -5.54 35.15
CA GLU A 211 -16.70 -4.44 34.20
C GLU A 211 -15.98 -4.74 32.88
N LEU A 212 -16.61 -4.36 31.76
CA LEU A 212 -15.99 -4.31 30.44
C LEU A 212 -16.14 -2.92 29.83
N GLN A 213 -15.02 -2.35 29.38
CA GLN A 213 -15.00 -1.16 28.53
C GLN A 213 -15.54 -1.52 27.14
N VAL A 214 -16.32 -0.63 26.53
CA VAL A 214 -16.97 -0.89 25.23
C VAL A 214 -16.53 0.13 24.20
N TRP A 215 -16.00 -0.36 23.08
CA TRP A 215 -15.64 0.44 21.91
C TRP A 215 -16.50 0.02 20.72
N TYR A 216 -17.00 1.00 19.97
CA TYR A 216 -17.96 0.78 18.90
C TYR A 216 -17.58 1.51 17.60
N THR A 217 -17.77 0.81 16.48
CA THR A 217 -17.73 1.37 15.13
C THR A 217 -18.96 0.93 14.35
N LYS A 218 -19.55 1.87 13.61
CA LYS A 218 -20.56 1.66 12.57
C LYS A 218 -20.01 2.15 11.25
N LEU A 219 -19.85 1.25 10.29
CA LEU A 219 -19.49 1.60 8.91
C LEU A 219 -20.75 1.88 8.10
N GLY A 220 -20.63 2.70 7.05
CA GLY A 220 -21.75 3.03 6.18
C GLY A 220 -21.76 4.49 5.77
N LYS A 221 -22.95 5.02 5.46
CA LYS A 221 -23.07 6.41 4.99
C LYS A 221 -22.61 7.41 6.06
N PRO A 222 -22.07 8.58 5.68
CA PRO A 222 -21.58 9.57 6.65
C PRO A 222 -22.58 9.98 7.74
N SER A 223 -23.88 9.97 7.46
CA SER A 223 -24.94 10.29 8.42
C SER A 223 -25.13 9.26 9.54
N GLU A 224 -24.67 8.03 9.32
CA GLU A 224 -24.82 6.88 10.22
C GLU A 224 -23.46 6.37 10.74
N ARG A 225 -22.37 7.01 10.30
CA ARG A 225 -21.01 6.54 10.56
C ARG A 225 -20.50 6.98 11.92
N TYR A 226 -20.06 6.01 12.71
CA TYR A 226 -19.35 6.22 13.97
C TYR A 226 -18.05 5.43 13.94
N LEU A 227 -16.92 6.07 14.20
CA LEU A 227 -15.62 5.39 14.16
C LEU A 227 -14.98 5.43 15.55
N PHE A 228 -14.70 4.25 16.10
CA PHE A 228 -13.98 4.04 17.36
C PHE A 228 -14.48 4.91 18.53
N LYS A 229 -15.79 4.91 18.74
CA LYS A 229 -16.44 5.64 19.82
C LYS A 229 -16.48 4.74 21.07
N GLN A 230 -15.96 5.23 22.19
CA GLN A 230 -16.18 4.59 23.48
C GLN A 230 -17.64 4.79 23.91
N LEU A 231 -18.30 3.70 24.30
CA LEU A 231 -19.64 3.69 24.87
C LEU A 231 -19.55 3.51 26.39
N ASP A 232 -20.71 3.55 27.07
CA ASP A 232 -20.78 3.25 28.50
C ASP A 232 -20.28 1.83 28.80
N SER A 233 -19.53 1.68 29.89
CA SER A 233 -19.06 0.38 30.36
C SER A 233 -20.22 -0.58 30.65
N LEU A 234 -20.00 -1.86 30.38
CA LEU A 234 -20.91 -2.92 30.82
C LEU A 234 -20.51 -3.41 32.20
N TRP A 235 -21.45 -3.30 33.15
CA TRP A 235 -21.30 -3.78 34.52
C TRP A 235 -21.92 -5.18 34.66
N LEU A 236 -21.12 -6.14 35.13
CA LEU A 236 -21.50 -7.55 35.32
C LEU A 236 -21.66 -7.85 36.81
N LEU A 237 -22.50 -7.08 37.49
CA LEU A 237 -22.67 -7.13 38.95
C LEU A 237 -23.54 -8.31 39.42
N ASP A 238 -24.32 -8.88 38.52
CA ASP A 238 -25.16 -10.03 38.81
C ASP A 238 -24.34 -11.33 38.76
N SER A 239 -24.67 -12.30 39.63
CA SER A 239 -23.99 -13.60 39.75
C SER A 239 -23.91 -14.45 38.47
N SER A 240 -24.57 -14.05 37.38
CA SER A 240 -24.63 -14.79 36.11
C SER A 240 -23.48 -14.45 35.14
N SER A 241 -22.70 -13.38 35.37
CA SER A 241 -21.60 -12.93 34.49
C SER A 241 -21.98 -12.94 33.00
N THR A 242 -23.21 -12.50 32.72
CA THR A 242 -23.86 -12.60 31.42
C THR A 242 -24.21 -11.21 30.90
N PHE A 243 -24.03 -10.98 29.61
CA PHE A 243 -24.50 -9.77 28.94
C PHE A 243 -25.04 -10.09 27.55
N THR A 244 -25.91 -9.22 27.04
CA THR A 244 -26.50 -9.35 25.71
C THR A 244 -26.23 -8.10 24.90
N LEU A 245 -25.75 -8.28 23.67
CA LEU A 245 -25.58 -7.21 22.70
C LEU A 245 -26.69 -7.29 21.66
N GLU A 246 -27.30 -6.14 21.36
CA GLU A 246 -28.06 -5.99 20.14
C GLU A 246 -27.09 -5.65 19.00
N LEU A 247 -27.11 -6.46 17.95
CA LEU A 247 -26.19 -6.34 16.82
C LEU A 247 -26.98 -6.07 15.52
N GLN A 248 -26.53 -5.07 14.78
CA GLN A 248 -27.00 -4.75 13.42
C GLN A 248 -25.88 -5.02 12.41
N GLU A 249 -26.17 -4.82 11.12
CA GLU A 249 -25.18 -4.98 10.05
C GLU A 249 -24.06 -3.92 10.14
N ASP A 250 -22.85 -4.25 9.69
CA ASP A 250 -21.72 -3.32 9.53
C ASP A 250 -21.24 -2.66 10.83
N GLU A 251 -21.31 -3.40 11.94
CA GLU A 251 -20.85 -2.97 13.26
C GLU A 251 -19.60 -3.73 13.72
N ILE A 252 -18.78 -3.05 14.52
CA ILE A 252 -17.68 -3.65 15.27
C ILE A 252 -17.80 -3.23 16.73
N PHE A 253 -17.75 -4.21 17.62
CA PHE A 253 -17.64 -4.00 19.06
C PHE A 253 -16.32 -4.57 19.56
N THR A 254 -15.61 -3.82 20.40
CA THR A 254 -14.57 -4.38 21.26
C THR A 254 -14.97 -4.21 22.71
N LEU A 255 -15.07 -5.33 23.43
CA LEU A 255 -15.34 -5.36 24.86
C LEU A 255 -14.08 -5.82 25.57
N THR A 256 -13.56 -5.05 26.50
CA THR A 256 -12.26 -5.35 27.11
C THR A 256 -12.16 -4.90 28.55
N THR A 257 -11.35 -5.59 29.35
CA THR A 257 -10.98 -5.13 30.71
C THR A 257 -9.96 -3.99 30.68
N LEU A 258 -9.30 -3.77 29.54
CA LEU A 258 -8.26 -2.75 29.40
C LEU A 258 -8.85 -1.34 29.35
N THR A 259 -8.30 -0.43 30.16
CA THR A 259 -8.71 0.98 30.24
C THR A 259 -7.83 1.93 29.42
N VAL A 260 -6.87 1.38 28.67
CA VAL A 260 -5.86 2.16 27.90
C VAL A 260 -6.33 2.61 26.51
N GLY A 261 -7.53 2.21 26.10
CA GLY A 261 -8.07 2.54 24.79
C GLY A 261 -8.18 4.06 24.59
N SER A 262 -7.79 4.56 23.43
CA SER A 262 -7.89 5.97 23.10
C SER A 262 -8.10 6.22 21.61
N LYS A 263 -9.01 7.13 21.29
CA LYS A 263 -9.16 7.65 19.93
C LYS A 263 -8.23 8.84 19.75
N GLY A 264 -6.99 8.58 19.33
CA GLY A 264 -6.00 9.62 19.07
C GLY A 264 -6.53 10.71 18.12
N SER A 265 -6.27 11.97 18.44
CA SER A 265 -6.76 13.11 17.67
C SER A 265 -5.69 14.17 17.56
N TYR A 266 -5.56 14.73 16.36
CA TYR A 266 -4.69 15.86 16.04
C TYR A 266 -5.53 16.94 15.33
N PRO A 267 -5.03 18.19 15.25
CA PRO A 267 -5.67 19.21 14.43
C PRO A 267 -5.92 18.72 13.00
N LEU A 268 -6.99 19.21 12.38
CA LEU A 268 -7.28 18.88 10.99
C LEU A 268 -6.09 19.27 10.10
N PRO A 269 -5.68 18.39 9.16
CA PRO A 269 -4.63 18.75 8.21
C PRO A 269 -5.09 19.87 7.29
N PRO A 270 -4.16 20.49 6.55
CA PRO A 270 -4.48 21.37 5.42
C PRO A 270 -5.47 20.71 4.46
N LYS A 271 -6.18 21.54 3.68
CA LYS A 271 -7.07 21.05 2.63
C LYS A 271 -6.26 20.42 1.50
N SER A 272 -6.87 19.46 0.81
CA SER A 272 -6.31 18.86 -0.40
C SER A 272 -6.10 19.93 -1.47
N GLU A 273 -4.93 19.90 -2.10
CA GLU A 273 -4.58 20.79 -3.20
C GLU A 273 -3.91 19.97 -4.33
N PRO A 274 -4.14 20.31 -5.60
CA PRO A 274 -3.45 19.65 -6.71
C PRO A 274 -1.94 19.91 -6.64
N PHE A 275 -1.16 19.08 -7.36
CA PHE A 275 0.27 19.29 -7.47
C PHE A 275 0.57 20.71 -8.01
N PRO A 276 1.63 21.40 -7.52
CA PRO A 276 1.98 22.75 -7.96
C PRO A 276 2.03 22.90 -9.48
N GLN A 277 1.30 23.88 -10.04
CA GLN A 277 1.25 24.13 -11.48
C GLN A 277 2.62 24.53 -12.07
N ILE A 278 3.46 25.14 -11.23
CA ILE A 278 4.86 25.45 -11.51
C ILE A 278 5.66 24.71 -10.44
N TYR A 279 6.56 23.84 -10.89
CA TYR A 279 7.44 23.05 -10.04
C TYR A 279 8.84 23.08 -10.65
N GLU A 280 9.82 23.35 -9.82
CA GLU A 280 11.24 23.40 -10.18
C GLU A 280 12.01 22.67 -9.08
N ASP A 281 13.05 21.94 -9.48
CA ASP A 281 13.98 21.25 -8.60
C ASP A 281 15.34 21.30 -9.31
N ASP A 282 16.32 21.96 -8.68
CA ASP A 282 17.69 22.10 -9.17
C ASP A 282 18.60 20.97 -8.64
N PHE A 283 18.07 20.15 -7.73
CA PHE A 283 18.77 19.08 -7.03
C PHE A 283 19.97 19.53 -6.20
N ASP A 284 20.09 20.83 -5.87
CA ASP A 284 21.23 21.41 -5.13
C ASP A 284 21.14 21.09 -3.63
N VAL A 285 21.40 19.82 -3.30
CA VAL A 285 21.35 19.28 -1.94
C VAL A 285 22.62 18.47 -1.66
N ASP A 286 23.54 19.04 -0.86
CA ASP A 286 24.83 18.44 -0.54
C ASP A 286 24.72 17.18 0.34
N TYR A 287 23.82 17.21 1.33
CA TYR A 287 23.57 16.10 2.27
C TYR A 287 22.07 15.81 2.36
N PRO A 288 21.48 15.12 1.37
CA PRO A 288 20.05 14.86 1.37
C PRO A 288 19.69 13.81 2.43
N PHE A 289 18.56 14.01 3.12
CA PHE A 289 18.06 13.05 4.12
C PHE A 289 17.59 11.72 3.51
N PHE A 290 17.21 11.75 2.23
CA PHE A 290 16.81 10.60 1.43
C PHE A 290 17.69 10.55 0.17
N SER A 291 17.86 9.36 -0.41
CA SER A 291 18.74 9.19 -1.58
C SER A 291 18.19 9.76 -2.89
N GLU A 292 16.88 9.99 -2.99
CA GLU A 292 16.18 10.46 -4.19
C GLU A 292 15.48 11.80 -3.92
N ALA A 293 15.36 12.64 -4.96
CA ALA A 293 14.64 13.90 -4.92
C ALA A 293 13.14 13.70 -4.64
N PRO A 294 12.48 14.62 -3.90
CA PRO A 294 11.08 14.44 -3.54
C PRO A 294 10.16 14.43 -4.78
N ASN A 295 9.04 13.73 -4.66
CA ASN A 295 7.97 13.62 -5.67
C ASN A 295 8.31 12.84 -6.95
N PHE A 296 9.59 12.65 -7.28
CA PHE A 296 9.98 11.70 -8.31
C PHE A 296 9.64 10.28 -7.83
N ALA A 297 9.01 9.52 -8.72
CA ALA A 297 8.57 8.17 -8.46
C ALA A 297 9.08 7.25 -9.56
N ASP A 298 10.14 6.51 -9.27
CA ASP A 298 10.76 5.57 -10.18
C ASP A 298 9.82 4.41 -10.55
N GLN A 299 9.59 4.22 -11.86
CA GLN A 299 8.74 3.14 -12.37
C GLN A 299 9.55 2.04 -13.07
N THR A 300 10.77 2.34 -13.49
CA THR A 300 11.79 1.41 -14.00
C THR A 300 13.14 2.13 -13.95
N GLY A 301 14.19 1.48 -13.45
CA GLY A 301 15.43 2.17 -13.11
C GLY A 301 15.44 2.64 -11.65
N VAL A 302 16.55 3.25 -11.25
CA VAL A 302 16.69 3.93 -9.95
C VAL A 302 17.41 5.24 -10.19
N PHE A 303 16.87 6.34 -9.68
CA PHE A 303 17.38 7.70 -9.79
C PHE A 303 17.78 8.22 -8.41
N GLU A 304 19.01 8.70 -8.27
CA GLU A 304 19.58 9.13 -6.99
C GLU A 304 20.18 10.53 -7.11
N TYR A 305 20.15 11.30 -6.02
CA TYR A 305 20.99 12.49 -5.89
C TYR A 305 22.45 12.12 -6.16
N PHE A 306 23.12 12.94 -6.97
CA PHE A 306 24.49 12.69 -7.38
C PHE A 306 25.32 13.96 -7.34
N THR A 307 26.43 13.90 -6.60
CA THR A 307 27.43 14.96 -6.53
C THR A 307 28.58 14.66 -7.48
N ASN A 308 28.75 15.48 -8.50
CA ASN A 308 29.92 15.45 -9.38
C ASN A 308 31.00 16.40 -8.85
N ILE A 309 31.98 15.88 -8.12
CA ILE A 309 33.08 16.69 -7.56
C ILE A 309 34.00 17.28 -8.63
N GLU A 310 33.99 16.76 -9.85
CA GLU A 310 34.81 17.25 -10.96
C GLU A 310 34.18 18.43 -11.69
N ASP A 311 32.88 18.70 -11.48
CA ASP A 311 32.17 19.86 -12.01
C ASP A 311 31.96 20.89 -10.89
N PRO A 312 32.80 21.95 -10.80
CA PRO A 312 32.60 23.01 -9.81
C PRO A 312 31.50 24.00 -10.21
N GLY A 313 30.85 23.81 -11.36
CA GLY A 313 29.86 24.70 -11.94
C GLY A 313 28.41 24.31 -11.64
N GLU A 314 27.52 24.62 -12.58
CA GLU A 314 26.06 24.51 -12.43
C GLU A 314 25.54 23.06 -12.29
N HIS A 315 26.35 22.05 -12.61
CA HIS A 315 25.96 20.64 -12.54
C HIS A 315 26.75 19.84 -11.49
N ARG A 316 27.20 20.52 -10.43
CA ARG A 316 27.81 19.85 -9.27
C ARG A 316 26.86 18.89 -8.58
N PHE A 317 25.58 19.26 -8.48
CA PHE A 317 24.52 18.44 -7.89
C PHE A 317 23.46 18.15 -8.95
N THR A 318 23.08 16.88 -9.07
CA THR A 318 22.22 16.37 -10.16
C THR A 318 21.38 15.20 -9.68
N LEU A 319 20.40 14.78 -10.50
CA LEU A 319 19.69 13.51 -10.33
C LEU A 319 20.17 12.52 -11.40
N ARG A 320 20.66 11.35 -10.98
CA ARG A 320 21.33 10.39 -11.88
C ARG A 320 20.64 9.03 -11.85
N GLN A 321 20.37 8.46 -13.02
CA GLN A 321 19.95 7.07 -13.13
C GLN A 321 21.16 6.14 -12.94
N VAL A 322 21.11 5.25 -11.95
CA VAL A 322 22.29 4.47 -11.51
C VAL A 322 22.34 3.02 -11.98
N LEU A 323 21.23 2.44 -12.46
CA LEU A 323 21.25 1.05 -12.93
C LEU A 323 21.95 0.95 -14.30
N ASN A 324 22.90 0.03 -14.40
CA ASN A 324 23.63 -0.29 -15.63
C ASN A 324 23.23 -1.64 -16.24
N GLN A 325 22.34 -2.38 -15.57
CA GLN A 325 21.81 -3.67 -16.03
C GLN A 325 20.37 -3.84 -15.53
N ARG A 326 19.60 -4.68 -16.23
CA ARG A 326 18.24 -5.03 -15.83
C ARG A 326 18.28 -5.89 -14.56
N PRO A 327 17.47 -5.59 -13.52
CA PRO A 327 17.36 -6.43 -12.33
C PRO A 327 16.81 -7.83 -12.64
N ILE A 328 16.90 -8.73 -11.65
CA ILE A 328 16.02 -9.90 -11.59
C ILE A 328 14.62 -9.39 -11.24
N THR A 329 13.75 -9.29 -12.24
CA THR A 329 12.51 -8.54 -12.12
C THR A 329 11.37 -9.35 -11.49
N TRP A 330 10.66 -8.74 -10.53
CA TRP A 330 9.38 -9.25 -10.03
C TRP A 330 8.22 -8.91 -10.99
N ALA A 331 8.18 -7.65 -11.45
CA ALA A 331 7.20 -7.17 -12.42
C ALA A 331 7.74 -7.26 -13.87
N ALA A 332 6.94 -6.78 -14.82
CA ALA A 332 7.36 -6.59 -16.19
C ALA A 332 7.92 -5.18 -16.40
N ASP A 333 9.08 -4.87 -15.83
CA ASP A 333 9.71 -3.54 -15.89
C ASP A 333 9.95 -3.13 -17.35
N ALA A 334 9.89 -1.84 -17.67
CA ALA A 334 10.12 -1.33 -19.02
C ALA A 334 11.55 -1.63 -19.52
N TYR A 335 11.77 -1.48 -20.83
CA TYR A 335 13.13 -1.55 -21.40
C TYR A 335 13.92 -0.26 -21.18
N ASN A 336 13.22 0.88 -21.11
CA ASN A 336 13.78 2.20 -20.86
C ASN A 336 13.45 2.61 -19.42
N THR A 337 14.41 3.23 -18.74
CA THR A 337 14.22 3.75 -17.38
C THR A 337 13.35 5.00 -17.39
N ILE A 338 12.55 5.21 -16.34
CA ILE A 338 11.63 6.34 -16.23
C ILE A 338 11.26 6.58 -14.77
N SER A 339 11.32 7.85 -14.37
CA SER A 339 10.72 8.39 -13.16
C SER A 339 9.58 9.34 -13.55
N ILE A 340 8.46 9.30 -12.83
CA ILE A 340 7.29 10.16 -13.07
C ILE A 340 7.10 11.16 -11.93
N ILE A 341 6.51 12.31 -12.23
CA ILE A 341 6.24 13.37 -11.26
C ILE A 341 5.03 14.20 -11.72
N GLY A 342 4.32 14.81 -10.77
CA GLY A 342 3.35 15.86 -11.02
C GLY A 342 1.89 15.43 -10.85
N ASP A 343 0.98 16.10 -11.57
CA ASP A 343 -0.45 15.79 -11.58
C ASP A 343 -0.83 15.04 -12.87
N TYR A 344 -1.41 13.84 -12.69
CA TYR A 344 -1.90 13.00 -13.78
C TYR A 344 -2.95 13.71 -14.67
N LYS A 345 -3.67 14.70 -14.15
CA LYS A 345 -4.70 15.46 -14.89
C LYS A 345 -4.11 16.49 -15.85
N TRP A 346 -2.81 16.76 -15.80
CA TRP A 346 -2.18 17.75 -16.68
C TRP A 346 -2.31 17.36 -18.16
N SER A 347 -2.86 18.29 -18.93
CA SER A 347 -3.02 18.16 -20.37
C SER A 347 -2.08 19.12 -21.10
N ASN A 348 -2.11 20.41 -20.79
CA ASN A 348 -1.16 21.37 -21.34
C ASN A 348 -0.01 21.54 -20.37
N LEU A 349 1.22 21.24 -20.80
CA LEU A 349 2.40 21.33 -19.96
C LEU A 349 3.64 21.67 -20.78
N THR A 350 4.59 22.32 -20.12
CA THR A 350 5.96 22.51 -20.61
C THR A 350 6.88 21.79 -19.65
N VAL A 351 7.66 20.85 -20.16
CA VAL A 351 8.69 20.15 -19.38
C VAL A 351 10.05 20.63 -19.87
N ARG A 352 10.90 21.06 -18.95
CA ARG A 352 12.28 21.48 -19.22
C ARG A 352 13.21 20.77 -18.25
N CYS A 353 14.31 20.24 -18.75
CA CYS A 353 15.32 19.56 -17.93
C CYS A 353 16.67 19.63 -18.65
N ASP A 354 17.74 19.83 -17.89
CA ASP A 354 19.11 19.66 -18.38
C ASP A 354 19.48 18.19 -18.27
N VAL A 355 20.02 17.63 -19.35
CA VAL A 355 20.31 16.21 -19.48
C VAL A 355 21.76 15.97 -19.89
N TYR A 356 22.31 14.86 -19.41
CA TYR A 356 23.68 14.43 -19.70
C TYR A 356 23.67 12.95 -20.10
N ILE A 357 24.22 12.65 -21.29
CA ILE A 357 24.32 11.26 -21.78
C ILE A 357 25.72 10.74 -21.51
N GLU A 358 25.88 9.78 -20.60
CA GLU A 358 27.21 9.25 -20.26
C GLU A 358 27.79 8.29 -21.30
N THR A 359 26.94 7.45 -21.88
CA THR A 359 27.36 6.35 -22.76
C THR A 359 27.56 6.84 -24.20
N PRO A 360 28.80 6.80 -24.73
CA PRO A 360 29.08 7.18 -26.12
C PRO A 360 28.33 6.31 -27.13
N GLU A 361 27.98 6.92 -28.28
CA GLU A 361 27.34 6.32 -29.47
C GLU A 361 25.93 5.73 -29.27
N LYS A 362 25.70 4.95 -28.22
CA LYS A 362 24.45 4.20 -27.98
C LYS A 362 23.58 4.80 -26.88
N GLY A 363 24.12 5.72 -26.08
CA GLY A 363 23.37 6.36 -25.01
C GLY A 363 22.20 7.20 -25.54
N GLY A 364 21.11 7.25 -24.79
CA GLY A 364 19.95 8.08 -25.08
C GLY A 364 19.21 8.43 -23.81
N VAL A 365 18.56 9.58 -23.82
CA VAL A 365 17.76 10.12 -22.72
C VAL A 365 16.50 10.76 -23.30
N PHE A 366 15.48 10.96 -22.45
CA PHE A 366 14.26 11.63 -22.87
C PHE A 366 13.64 12.44 -21.73
N ILE A 367 12.84 13.44 -22.12
CA ILE A 367 11.81 14.03 -21.27
C ILE A 367 10.44 13.68 -21.83
N ALA A 368 9.41 13.59 -20.99
CA ALA A 368 8.08 13.19 -21.42
C ALA A 368 6.98 13.98 -20.73
N GLY A 369 5.81 14.01 -21.35
CA GLY A 369 4.59 14.55 -20.76
C GLY A 369 3.37 13.69 -21.11
N ARG A 370 2.31 13.81 -20.30
CA ARG A 370 1.08 12.99 -20.40
C ARG A 370 1.32 11.48 -20.31
N VAL A 371 2.29 11.07 -19.49
CA VAL A 371 2.55 9.64 -19.23
C VAL A 371 1.35 9.05 -18.47
N ASN A 372 0.64 8.12 -19.09
CA ASN A 372 -0.69 7.72 -18.61
C ASN A 372 -0.74 6.42 -17.80
N LYS A 373 0.37 5.70 -17.64
CA LYS A 373 0.44 4.47 -16.86
C LYS A 373 1.80 4.35 -16.17
N GLY A 374 1.79 3.73 -14.99
CA GLY A 374 2.97 3.37 -14.22
C GLY A 374 2.80 2.04 -13.47
N GLY A 375 3.66 1.81 -12.48
CA GLY A 375 3.71 0.61 -11.65
C GLY A 375 3.85 -0.66 -12.47
N ILE A 376 3.09 -1.70 -12.11
CA ILE A 376 3.08 -3.00 -12.83
C ILE A 376 2.68 -2.87 -14.32
N LEU A 377 2.09 -1.75 -14.73
CA LEU A 377 1.65 -1.48 -16.10
C LEU A 377 2.58 -0.54 -16.89
N ILE A 378 3.77 -0.22 -16.37
CA ILE A 378 4.68 0.78 -16.95
C ILE A 378 5.06 0.50 -18.41
N ARG A 379 5.18 -0.77 -18.82
CA ARG A 379 5.42 -1.14 -20.24
C ARG A 379 4.35 -0.65 -21.21
N SER A 380 3.14 -0.40 -20.73
CA SER A 380 2.01 0.10 -21.53
C SER A 380 1.89 1.62 -21.51
N ALA A 381 2.85 2.33 -20.92
CA ALA A 381 2.82 3.79 -20.81
C ALA A 381 2.79 4.46 -22.19
N ARG A 382 1.77 5.30 -22.38
CA ARG A 382 1.62 6.20 -23.52
C ARG A 382 1.73 7.63 -23.04
N GLY A 383 2.08 8.51 -23.97
CA GLY A 383 2.37 9.92 -23.70
C GLY A 383 3.08 10.54 -24.89
N ILE A 384 3.75 11.66 -24.68
CA ILE A 384 4.65 12.27 -25.65
C ILE A 384 6.05 12.20 -25.07
N PHE A 385 6.94 11.43 -25.69
CA PHE A 385 8.31 11.22 -25.23
C PHE A 385 9.27 11.85 -26.23
N PHE A 386 10.11 12.79 -25.79
CA PHE A 386 11.11 13.45 -26.61
C PHE A 386 12.52 12.94 -26.28
N TRP A 387 13.05 12.13 -27.18
CA TRP A 387 14.32 11.41 -27.05
C TRP A 387 15.43 12.11 -27.82
N ILE A 388 16.63 12.15 -27.23
CA ILE A 388 17.89 12.46 -27.92
C ILE A 388 18.89 11.32 -27.70
N PHE A 389 19.76 11.11 -28.68
CA PHE A 389 20.74 10.02 -28.67
C PHE A 389 22.15 10.54 -28.97
N ALA A 390 23.16 9.91 -28.36
CA ALA A 390 24.56 10.28 -28.51
C ALA A 390 25.13 10.10 -29.94
N ASN A 391 24.38 9.47 -30.85
CA ASN A 391 24.71 9.35 -32.27
C ASN A 391 24.20 10.53 -33.13
N GLY A 392 23.76 11.63 -32.53
CA GLY A 392 23.30 12.82 -33.23
C GLY A 392 21.89 12.68 -33.84
N THR A 393 21.01 11.90 -33.21
CA THR A 393 19.62 11.75 -33.64
C THR A 393 18.63 12.05 -32.51
N TYR A 394 17.40 12.41 -32.89
CA TYR A 394 16.28 12.58 -31.97
C TYR A 394 15.06 11.79 -32.45
N ARG A 395 14.17 11.46 -31.52
CA ARG A 395 12.86 10.86 -31.79
C ARG A 395 11.79 11.49 -30.90
N VAL A 396 10.56 11.55 -31.40
CA VAL A 396 9.36 11.84 -30.60
C VAL A 396 8.41 10.66 -30.75
N THR A 397 8.02 10.03 -29.65
CA THR A 397 7.19 8.81 -29.66
C THR A 397 5.90 8.98 -28.85
N GLY A 398 4.90 8.17 -29.19
CA GLY A 398 3.60 8.11 -28.52
C GLY A 398 3.53 7.13 -27.34
N ASP A 399 4.59 6.34 -27.14
CA ASP A 399 4.71 5.30 -26.14
C ASP A 399 6.17 5.15 -25.68
N LEU A 400 6.33 4.63 -24.46
CA LEU A 400 7.63 4.43 -23.81
C LEU A 400 8.49 3.36 -24.52
N ALA A 401 7.86 2.39 -25.19
CA ALA A 401 8.58 1.36 -25.94
C ALA A 401 9.16 1.89 -27.27
N GLY A 402 8.71 3.06 -27.72
CA GLY A 402 9.17 3.71 -28.93
C GLY A 402 8.65 3.09 -30.21
N TRP A 403 7.49 2.42 -30.17
CA TRP A 403 6.89 1.77 -31.34
C TRP A 403 6.10 2.74 -32.23
N VAL A 404 5.45 3.72 -31.63
CA VAL A 404 4.67 4.76 -32.32
C VAL A 404 5.52 6.00 -32.45
N ILE A 405 6.02 6.28 -33.64
CA ILE A 405 6.88 7.44 -33.90
C ILE A 405 6.05 8.60 -34.45
N TYR A 406 6.10 9.75 -33.79
CA TYR A 406 5.51 11.01 -34.26
C TYR A 406 6.49 11.85 -35.07
N ALA A 407 7.77 11.86 -34.69
CA ALA A 407 8.82 12.56 -35.43
C ALA A 407 10.19 11.89 -35.17
N LEU A 408 11.11 12.03 -36.11
CA LEU A 408 12.52 11.67 -35.94
C LEU A 408 13.38 12.56 -36.83
N GLY A 409 14.65 12.74 -36.48
CA GLY A 409 15.59 13.52 -37.29
C GLY A 409 17.00 13.53 -36.73
N ARG A 410 17.85 14.38 -37.30
CA ARG A 410 19.21 14.65 -36.80
C ARG A 410 19.22 15.85 -35.87
N VAL A 411 20.12 15.82 -34.90
CA VAL A 411 20.38 16.90 -33.95
C VAL A 411 21.86 16.86 -33.55
N ASP A 412 22.45 18.01 -33.25
CA ASP A 412 23.85 18.08 -32.77
C ASP A 412 23.93 17.67 -31.29
N VAL A 413 23.88 16.36 -31.04
CA VAL A 413 23.96 15.74 -29.71
C VAL A 413 25.04 14.67 -29.72
N THR A 414 25.90 14.69 -28.70
CA THR A 414 26.91 13.66 -28.43
C THR A 414 26.90 13.30 -26.94
N ALA A 415 27.63 12.25 -26.56
CA ALA A 415 27.78 11.90 -25.16
C ALA A 415 28.71 12.88 -24.43
N LYS A 416 28.64 12.85 -23.09
CA LYS A 416 29.48 13.61 -22.17
C LYS A 416 29.39 15.12 -22.30
N LYS A 417 28.21 15.62 -22.70
CA LYS A 417 27.88 17.04 -22.77
C LYS A 417 26.49 17.27 -22.20
N TRP A 418 26.31 18.42 -21.58
CA TRP A 418 25.03 18.90 -21.08
C TRP A 418 24.19 19.53 -22.20
N TYR A 419 22.89 19.25 -22.18
CA TYR A 419 21.90 19.82 -23.08
C TYR A 419 20.63 20.19 -22.33
N THR A 420 20.05 21.35 -22.62
CA THR A 420 18.71 21.69 -22.13
C THR A 420 17.65 21.18 -23.11
N LEU A 421 16.78 20.28 -22.65
CA LEU A 421 15.59 19.85 -23.40
C LEU A 421 14.36 20.66 -22.98
N THR A 422 13.50 21.00 -23.95
CA THR A 422 12.19 21.62 -23.68
C THR A 422 11.11 20.98 -24.54
N LEU A 423 10.12 20.37 -23.89
CA LEU A 423 8.96 19.75 -24.52
C LEU A 423 7.71 20.56 -24.18
N ILE A 424 7.05 21.13 -25.20
CA ILE A 424 5.83 21.92 -25.05
C ILE A 424 4.66 21.15 -25.66
N ILE A 425 3.69 20.78 -24.82
CA ILE A 425 2.47 20.08 -25.23
C ILE A 425 1.29 21.03 -25.03
N LYS A 426 0.61 21.38 -26.13
CA LYS A 426 -0.65 22.14 -26.10
C LYS A 426 -1.70 21.37 -26.89
N VAL A 427 -2.89 21.17 -26.32
CA VAL A 427 -4.05 20.74 -27.13
C VAL A 427 -4.48 21.94 -27.98
N ALA A 428 -4.40 21.86 -29.31
CA ALA A 428 -5.00 22.90 -30.14
C ALA A 428 -6.52 23.00 -29.92
N GLY A 429 -6.96 24.15 -29.43
CA GLY A 429 -8.05 24.86 -30.08
C GLY A 429 -7.53 25.38 -31.44
N ARG A 430 -8.26 25.15 -32.53
CA ARG A 430 -7.90 25.46 -33.93
C ARG A 430 -6.82 26.57 -34.16
N ARG A 431 -5.72 26.16 -34.84
CA ARG A 431 -4.93 26.84 -35.93
C ARG A 431 -3.55 27.54 -35.70
N LYS A 432 -2.79 27.48 -36.82
CA LYS A 432 -1.63 28.25 -37.40
C LYS A 432 -0.19 28.02 -36.87
N LYS A 433 0.71 27.59 -37.76
CA LYS A 433 2.16 27.33 -37.56
C LYS A 433 3.01 28.63 -37.57
N ILE A 434 4.10 28.63 -36.80
CA ILE A 434 5.24 29.59 -36.84
C ILE A 434 6.54 28.77 -36.70
N PRO A 435 7.63 29.03 -37.45
CA PRO A 435 8.90 28.27 -37.37
C PRO A 435 9.94 28.92 -36.42
N CYS A 436 10.89 28.15 -35.88
CA CYS A 436 12.01 28.65 -35.05
C CYS A 436 13.31 27.83 -35.23
N SER A 437 14.46 28.46 -34.94
CA SER A 437 15.84 27.97 -35.02
C SER A 437 16.56 28.03 -33.65
N GLN A 438 17.59 27.20 -33.46
CA GLN A 438 18.60 27.15 -32.37
C GLN A 438 18.17 26.90 -30.91
N HIS A 439 16.91 26.56 -30.66
CA HIS A 439 16.48 25.80 -29.49
C HIS A 439 15.79 24.54 -29.99
N CYS A 440 16.08 23.37 -29.40
CA CYS A 440 15.31 22.16 -29.67
C CYS A 440 13.96 22.23 -28.93
N THR A 441 13.13 23.18 -29.32
CA THR A 441 11.76 23.32 -28.85
C THR A 441 10.87 22.51 -29.77
N TRP A 442 10.28 21.43 -29.26
CA TRP A 442 9.22 20.74 -29.98
C TRP A 442 7.86 21.20 -29.45
N VAL A 443 7.06 21.78 -30.35
CA VAL A 443 5.69 22.22 -30.06
C VAL A 443 4.74 21.27 -30.79
N LEU A 444 4.08 20.39 -30.05
CA LEU A 444 2.87 19.75 -30.58
C LEU A 444 1.74 20.77 -30.49
N LYS A 445 1.12 21.08 -31.64
CA LYS A 445 -0.17 21.78 -31.69
C LYS A 445 -1.28 20.77 -31.85
#